data_AF-A0A815C9E1-F1
#
_entry.id   AF-A0A815C9E1-F1
#
_cell.length_a   1.000
_cell.length_b   1.000
_cell.length_c   1.000
_cell.angle_alpha   90.00
_cell.angle_beta   90.00
_cell.angle_gamma   90.00
#
_symmetry.space_group_name_H-M   'P 1'
#
loop_
_entity.id
_entity.type
_entity.pdbx_description
1 polymer ?
#
loop_
_entity_poly.entity_id
_entity_poly.type
_entity_poly.pdbx_seq_one_letter_code
_entity_poly.pdbx_strand_id
1 'polypeptide(L)' 'MKFGLYLSKNRTPEWYSQYIEYDEMKRMLTESVAEAERLIDINDRSAREQFFVLADEQFFQFCKKEASKINNFFAEKLAE' A
#
# COMPACT_ATOMS: atom_id res chain seq x y z
N MET A 1 10.26 8.51 -7.30
CA MET A 1 9.68 8.22 -8.64
C MET A 1 8.37 8.98 -8.83
N LYS A 2 7.95 9.30 -10.07
CA LYS A 2 6.75 10.10 -10.37
C LYS A 2 5.49 9.26 -10.70
N PHE A 3 5.45 7.99 -10.30
CA PHE A 3 4.36 7.08 -10.67
C PHE A 3 2.99 7.50 -10.12
N GLY A 4 2.88 7.92 -8.85
CA GLY A 4 1.60 8.37 -8.28
C GLY A 4 0.96 9.52 -9.07
N LEU A 5 1.77 10.48 -9.55
CA LEU A 5 1.31 11.56 -10.42
C LEU A 5 0.91 11.08 -11.82
N TYR A 6 1.62 10.08 -12.35
CA TYR A 6 1.27 9.49 -13.63
C TYR A 6 -0.05 8.73 -13.52
N LEU A 7 -0.21 7.89 -12.50
CA LEU A 7 -1.44 7.15 -12.23
C LEU A 7 -2.61 8.12 -12.09
N SER A 8 -2.51 9.14 -11.23
CA SER A 8 -3.60 10.08 -10.99
C SER A 8 -4.09 10.81 -12.23
N LYS A 9 -3.20 11.09 -13.19
CA LYS A 9 -3.53 11.75 -14.47
C LYS A 9 -4.17 10.84 -15.51
N ASN A 10 -3.92 9.53 -15.44
CA ASN A 10 -4.38 8.57 -16.46
C ASN A 10 -5.56 7.69 -15.96
N ARG A 11 -6.20 8.07 -14.85
CA ARG A 11 -7.40 7.37 -14.36
C ARG A 11 -8.65 7.84 -15.09
N THR A 12 -9.48 6.89 -15.48
CA THR A 12 -10.88 7.11 -15.86
C THR A 12 -11.64 7.71 -14.67
N PRO A 13 -12.24 8.91 -14.79
CA PRO A 13 -12.92 9.59 -13.67
C PRO A 13 -13.99 8.73 -12.99
N GLU A 14 -14.75 7.98 -13.77
CA GLU A 14 -15.85 7.12 -13.31
C GLU A 14 -15.35 5.95 -12.44
N TRP A 15 -14.07 5.59 -12.55
CA TRP A 15 -13.49 4.41 -11.88
C TRP A 15 -12.42 4.78 -10.85
N TYR A 16 -12.33 6.06 -10.45
CA TYR A 16 -11.23 6.56 -9.63
C TYR A 16 -10.99 5.77 -8.33
N SER A 17 -12.07 5.33 -7.68
CA SER A 17 -12.07 4.52 -6.45
C SER A 17 -11.68 3.05 -6.64
N GLN A 18 -11.72 2.56 -7.89
CA GLN A 18 -11.42 1.17 -8.24
C GLN A 18 -9.93 0.95 -8.55
N TYR A 19 -9.18 2.03 -8.81
CA TYR A 19 -7.73 1.96 -8.95
C TYR A 19 -7.04 1.70 -7.61
N ILE A 20 -5.79 1.23 -7.69
CA ILE A 20 -4.93 1.05 -6.52
C ILE A 20 -4.68 2.38 -5.79
N GLU A 21 -4.79 2.36 -4.46
CA GLU A 21 -4.46 3.47 -3.57
C GLU A 21 -2.93 3.58 -3.40
N TYR A 22 -2.23 3.91 -4.49
CA TYR A 22 -0.77 3.92 -4.54
C TYR A 22 -0.11 4.88 -3.54
N ASP A 23 -0.68 6.08 -3.37
CA ASP A 23 -0.13 7.07 -2.44
C ASP A 23 -0.28 6.63 -0.98
N GLU A 24 -1.37 5.90 -0.67
CA GLU A 24 -1.58 5.29 0.64
C GLU A 24 -0.55 4.19 0.92
N MET A 25 -0.32 3.29 -0.03
CA MET A 25 0.72 2.26 0.10
C MET A 25 2.10 2.87 0.35
N LYS A 26 2.42 3.94 -0.36
CA LYS A 26 3.67 4.66 -0.18
C LYS A 26 3.75 5.33 1.19
N ARG A 27 2.64 5.89 1.67
CA ARG A 27 2.54 6.48 3.01
C ARG A 27 2.80 5.42 4.07
N MET A 28 2.12 4.26 4.02
CA MET A 28 2.33 3.15 4.95
C MET A 28 3.81 2.77 5.06
N LEU A 29 4.49 2.55 3.93
CA LEU A 29 5.92 2.20 3.92
C LEU A 29 6.80 3.29 4.55
N THR A 30 6.54 4.56 4.21
CA THR A 30 7.32 5.69 4.72
C THR A 30 7.12 5.88 6.23
N GLU A 31 5.88 5.73 6.70
CA GLU A 31 5.51 5.84 8.10
C GLU A 31 6.07 4.68 8.92
N SER A 32 6.03 3.44 8.42
CA SER A 32 6.62 2.29 9.11
C SER A 32 8.13 2.48 9.33
N VAL A 33 8.86 2.97 8.32
CA VAL A 33 10.29 3.26 8.47
C VAL A 33 10.52 4.39 9.48
N ALA A 34 9.80 5.50 9.37
CA ALA A 34 9.94 6.63 10.29
C ALA A 34 9.61 6.24 11.74
N GLU A 35 8.60 5.40 11.95
CA GLU A 35 8.22 4.95 13.29
C GLU A 35 9.25 3.98 13.88
N ALA A 36 9.80 3.08 13.06
CA ALA A 36 10.90 2.20 13.48
C ALA A 36 12.12 3.02 13.92
N GLU A 37 12.51 4.03 13.15
CA GLU A 37 13.63 4.93 13.48
C GLU A 37 13.37 5.77 14.74
N ARG A 38 12.12 6.14 14.99
CA ARG A 38 11.72 6.95 16.15
C ARG A 38 11.67 6.14 17.44
N LEU A 39 11.13 4.91 17.38
CA LEU A 39 10.78 4.14 18.57
C LEU A 39 11.79 3.07 18.95
N ILE A 40 12.62 2.61 18.02
CA ILE A 40 13.45 1.42 18.21
C ILE A 40 14.92 1.80 18.09
N ASP A 41 15.73 1.40 19.07
CA ASP A 41 17.18 1.56 18.98
C ASP A 41 17.71 0.83 17.74
N ILE A 42 18.55 1.50 16.96
CA ILE A 42 19.17 0.95 15.76
C ILE A 42 20.00 -0.33 16.04
N ASN A 43 20.48 -0.48 17.27
CA ASN A 43 21.25 -1.65 17.71
C ASN A 43 20.37 -2.81 18.19
N ASP A 44 19.11 -2.56 18.52
CA ASP A 44 18.15 -3.61 18.89
C ASP A 44 17.57 -4.28 17.64
N ARG A 45 18.35 -5.20 17.07
CA ARG A 45 17.92 -5.95 15.88
C ARG A 45 16.64 -6.74 16.11
N SER A 46 16.47 -7.36 17.29
CA SER A 46 15.31 -8.21 17.55
C SER A 46 14.02 -7.39 17.58
N ALA A 47 14.03 -6.23 18.24
CA ALA A 47 12.87 -5.34 18.27
C ALA A 47 12.52 -4.82 16.87
N ARG A 48 13.52 -4.43 16.06
CA ARG A 48 13.29 -3.99 14.67
C ARG A 48 12.72 -5.09 13.79
N GLU A 49 13.26 -6.31 13.87
CA GLU A 49 12.76 -7.45 13.09
C GLU A 49 11.29 -7.74 13.43
N GLN A 50 10.94 -7.78 14.72
CA GLN A 50 9.55 -7.98 15.16
C GLN A 50 8.62 -6.85 14.69
N PHE A 51 9.07 -5.60 14.75
CA PHE A 51 8.30 -4.46 14.25
C PHE A 51 8.01 -4.59 12.75
N PHE A 52 9.02 -4.89 11.94
CA PHE A 52 8.83 -5.00 10.49
C PHE A 52 7.99 -6.22 10.09
N VAL A 53 8.02 -7.33 10.85
CA VAL A 53 7.08 -8.45 10.63
C VAL A 53 5.63 -7.99 10.77
N LEU A 54 5.31 -7.20 11.81
CA LEU A 54 3.97 -6.68 12.02
C LEU A 54 3.58 -5.62 10.97
N ALA A 55 4.52 -4.76 10.60
CA ALA A 55 4.31 -3.76 9.55
C ALA A 55 4.05 -4.42 8.18
N ASP A 56 4.83 -5.46 7.84
CA ASP A 56 4.67 -6.24 6.63
C ASP A 56 3.31 -6.93 6.60
N GLU A 57 2.87 -7.53 7.71
CA GLU A 57 1.55 -8.15 7.79
C GLU A 57 0.44 -7.14 7.48
N GLN A 58 0.47 -5.96 8.11
CA GLN A 58 -0.51 -4.89 7.84
C GLN A 58 -0.46 -4.43 6.38
N PHE A 59 0.74 -4.26 5.83
CA PHE A 59 0.93 -3.87 4.44
C PHE A 59 0.41 -4.92 3.45
N PHE A 60 0.66 -6.21 3.69
CA PHE A 60 0.17 -7.28 2.83
C PHE A 60 -1.35 -7.47 2.93
N GLN A 61 -1.95 -7.25 4.10
CA GLN A 61 -3.42 -7.21 4.22
C GLN A 61 -4.01 -6.07 3.38
N PHE A 62 -3.40 -4.89 3.41
CA PHE A 62 -3.80 -3.77 2.55
C PHE A 62 -3.65 -4.11 1.06
N CYS A 63 -2.51 -4.68 0.65
CA CYS A 63 -2.29 -5.12 -0.73
C CYS A 63 -3.33 -6.14 -1.20
N LYS A 64 -3.68 -7.11 -0.35
CA LYS A 64 -4.69 -8.13 -0.65
C LYS A 64 -6.08 -7.52 -0.83
N LYS A 65 -6.45 -6.54 0.00
CA LYS A 65 -7.69 -5.80 -0.12
C LYS A 65 -7.76 -5.04 -1.45
N GLU A 66 -6.70 -4.31 -1.78
CA GLU A 66 -6.61 -3.56 -3.04
C GLU A 66 -6.63 -4.46 -4.27
N ALA A 67 -5.90 -5.58 -4.24
CA ALA A 67 -5.91 -6.57 -5.31
C ALA A 67 -7.30 -7.18 -5.53
N SER A 68 -7.99 -7.54 -4.44
CA SER A 68 -9.35 -8.07 -4.50
C SER A 68 -10.33 -7.06 -5.10
N LYS A 69 -10.24 -5.79 -4.68
CA LYS A 69 -11.04 -4.68 -5.24
C LYS A 69 -10.88 -4.58 -6.76
N ILE A 70 -9.63 -4.50 -7.22
CA ILE A 70 -9.31 -4.37 -8.65
C ILE A 70 -9.79 -5.59 -9.44
N ASN A 71 -9.55 -6.80 -8.93
CA ASN A 71 -9.97 -8.04 -9.58
C ASN A 71 -11.49 -8.13 -9.71
N ASN A 72 -12.24 -7.77 -8.66
CA ASN A 72 -13.69 -7.81 -8.69
C ASN A 72 -14.24 -6.81 -9.72
N PHE A 73 -13.76 -5.56 -9.70
CA PHE A 73 -14.17 -4.54 -10.66
C PHE A 73 -13.84 -4.95 -12.11
N PHE A 74 -12.65 -5.51 -12.33
CA PHE A 74 -12.25 -5.97 -13.66
C PHE A 74 -13.12 -7.15 -14.15
N ALA A 75 -13.45 -8.10 -13.27
CA ALA A 75 -14.32 -9.23 -13.61
C ALA A 75 -15.74 -8.77 -13.95
N GLU A 76 -16.30 -7.82 -13.20
CA GLU A 76 -17.60 -7.21 -13.48
C GLU A 76 -17.59 -6.52 -14.86
N LYS A 77 -16.56 -5.74 -15.17
CA LYS A 77 -16.43 -5.03 -16.46
C LYS A 77 -16.19 -5.95 -17.65
N LEU A 78 -15.62 -7.13 -17.42
CA LEU A 78 -15.41 -8.13 -18.47
C LEU A 78 -16.67 -8.92 -18.81
N ALA A 79 -17.58 -9.07 -17.85
CA ALA A 79 -18.84 -9.79 -18.01
C ALA A 79 -19.98 -8.92 -18.58
N GLU A 80 -19.85 -7.59 -18.47
CA GLU A 80 -20.72 -6.57 -19.08
C GLU A 80 -20.61 -6.56 -20.62
#